data_AF-A0A8C2FHH5-F1
#
_entry.id   AF-A0A8C2FHH5-F1
#
_cell.length_a   1.000
_cell.length_b   1.000
_cell.length_c   1.000
_cell.angle_alpha   90.00
_cell.angle_beta   90.00
_cell.angle_gamma   90.00
#
_symmetry.space_group_name_H-M   'P 1'
#
loop_
_entity.id
_entity.type
_entity.pdbx_description
1 polymer ?
#
loop_
_entity_poly.entity_id
_entity_poly.type
_entity_poly.pdbx_seq_one_letter_code
_entity_poly.pdbx_strand_id
1 'polypeptide(L)' 'MSRETTDTDTADQVIASFKILAGDKNYITAEELRRELPPDQAEYCIARMAPYTGPDAVPGALDYMSFSTALYGESDL' A
#
# COMPACT_ATOMS: atom_id res chain seq x y z
N MET A 1 11.72 -18.95 20.55
CA MET A 1 10.40 -18.85 19.90
C MET A 1 9.94 -17.41 20.08
N SER A 2 9.72 -16.56 19.09
CA SER A 2 9.77 -16.63 17.63
C SER A 2 9.66 -15.15 17.23
N ARG A 3 10.79 -14.52 16.89
CA ARG A 3 10.83 -13.07 16.59
C ARG A 3 10.59 -12.79 15.10
N GLU A 4 10.39 -13.85 14.32
CA GLU A 4 10.15 -13.86 12.88
C GLU A 4 8.66 -13.64 12.51
N THR A 5 7.74 -13.56 13.48
CA THR A 5 6.29 -13.40 13.22
C THR A 5 5.77 -11.96 13.36
N THR A 6 6.63 -10.95 13.59
CA THR A 6 6.15 -9.56 13.84
C THR A 6 6.18 -8.70 12.57
N ASP A 7 7.17 -8.90 11.70
CA ASP A 7 7.35 -8.06 10.51
C ASP A 7 6.28 -8.34 9.43
N THR A 8 5.97 -9.61 9.21
CA THR A 8 4.90 -10.03 8.28
C THR A 8 3.50 -9.61 8.75
N ASP A 9 3.26 -9.65 10.07
CA ASP A 9 1.98 -9.20 10.66
C ASP A 9 1.79 -7.70 10.42
N THR A 10 2.85 -6.89 10.52
CA THR A 10 2.75 -5.44 10.33
C THR A 10 2.47 -5.06 8.87
N ALA A 11 3.10 -5.74 7.91
CA ALA A 11 2.86 -5.49 6.48
C ALA A 11 1.43 -5.85 6.07
N ASP A 12 0.94 -7.02 6.49
CA ASP A 12 -0.43 -7.47 6.20
C ASP A 12 -1.48 -6.54 6.82
N GLN A 13 -1.26 -6.05 8.04
CA GLN A 13 -2.14 -5.07 8.68
C GLN A 13 -2.22 -3.75 7.89
N VAL A 14 -1.08 -3.28 7.35
CA VAL A 14 -1.05 -2.07 6.51
C VAL A 14 -1.74 -2.31 5.17
N ILE A 15 -1.51 -3.48 4.56
CA ILE A 15 -2.18 -3.91 3.33
C ILE A 15 -3.70 -3.99 3.55
N ALA A 16 -4.15 -4.58 4.64
CA ALA A 16 -5.56 -4.66 5.01
C ALA A 16 -6.17 -3.27 5.22
N SER A 17 -5.45 -2.37 5.89
CA SER A 17 -5.86 -0.98 6.07
C SER A 17 -6.06 -0.28 4.72
N PHE A 18 -5.07 -0.35 3.83
CA PHE A 18 -5.18 0.24 2.48
C PHE A 18 -6.29 -0.41 1.65
N LYS A 19 -6.49 -1.72 1.77
CA LYS A 19 -7.58 -2.44 1.09
C LYS A 19 -8.95 -1.92 1.51
N ILE A 20 -9.13 -1.61 2.80
CA ILE A 20 -10.37 -1.01 3.30
C ILE A 20 -10.55 0.40 2.74
N LEU A 21 -9.49 1.22 2.74
CA LEU A 21 -9.53 2.58 2.15
C LEU A 21 -9.83 2.55 0.64
N ALA A 22 -9.34 1.52 -0.05
CA ALA A 22 -9.60 1.26 -1.45
C ALA A 22 -10.96 0.58 -1.71
N GLY A 23 -11.81 0.38 -0.71
CA GLY A 23 -13.13 -0.24 -0.91
C GLY A 23 -13.07 -1.67 -1.45
N ASP A 24 -12.18 -2.50 -0.87
CA ASP A 24 -11.94 -3.92 -1.22
C ASP A 24 -11.22 -4.16 -2.57
N LYS A 25 -10.80 -3.10 -3.26
CA LYS A 25 -9.98 -3.21 -4.48
C LYS A 25 -8.54 -3.61 -4.16
N ASN A 26 -7.92 -4.33 -5.09
CA ASN A 26 -6.48 -4.67 -5.03
C ASN A 26 -5.56 -3.51 -5.45
N TYR A 27 -6.11 -2.32 -5.70
CA TYR A 27 -5.38 -1.11 -6.03
C TYR A 27 -6.07 0.08 -5.39
N ILE A 28 -5.33 1.15 -5.16
CA ILE A 28 -5.87 2.43 -4.67
C ILE A 28 -5.55 3.53 -5.67
N THR A 29 -6.42 4.54 -5.79
CA THR A 29 -6.15 5.69 -6.65
C THR A 29 -5.55 6.86 -5.86
N ALA A 30 -4.82 7.74 -6.56
CA ALA A 30 -4.33 8.98 -5.97
C ALA A 30 -5.46 9.85 -5.37
N GLU A 31 -6.65 9.80 -5.97
CA GLU A 31 -7.83 10.51 -5.46
C GLU A 31 -8.30 9.92 -4.13
N GLU A 32 -8.36 8.59 -4.00
CA GLU A 32 -8.71 7.92 -2.75
C GLU A 32 -7.70 8.23 -1.65
N LEU A 33 -6.40 8.16 -1.95
CA LEU A 33 -5.35 8.52 -0.99
C LEU A 33 -5.52 9.97 -0.50
N ARG A 34 -5.75 10.93 -1.40
CA ARG A 34 -5.94 12.35 -1.03
C ARG A 34 -7.22 12.61 -0.24
N ARG A 35 -8.21 11.73 -0.34
CA ARG A 35 -9.49 11.85 0.39
C ARG A 35 -9.42 11.22 1.77
N GLU A 36 -8.76 10.07 1.87
CA GLU A 36 -8.71 9.27 3.11
C GLU A 36 -7.52 9.66 4.00
N LEU A 37 -6.40 10.09 3.42
CA LEU A 37 -5.17 10.45 4.13
C LEU A 37 -4.94 11.96 4.11
N PRO A 38 -4.22 12.50 5.09
CA PRO A 38 -3.77 13.89 5.04
C PRO A 38 -2.91 14.14 3.79
N PRO A 39 -2.93 15.36 3.23
CA PRO A 39 -2.33 15.66 1.93
C PRO A 39 -0.85 15.30 1.86
N ASP A 40 -0.10 15.50 2.94
CA ASP A 40 1.32 15.17 3.02
C ASP A 40 1.58 13.65 2.87
N GLN A 41 0.79 12.82 3.55
CA GLN A 41 0.88 11.36 3.46
C GLN A 41 0.36 10.83 2.13
N ALA A 42 -0.70 11.44 1.59
CA ALA A 42 -1.24 11.07 0.29
C ALA A 42 -0.18 11.27 -0.81
N GLU A 43 0.45 12.45 -0.86
CA GLU A 43 1.51 12.74 -1.83
C GLU A 43 2.72 11.81 -1.64
N TYR A 44 3.09 11.52 -0.38
CA TYR A 44 4.16 10.56 -0.09
C TYR A 44 3.84 9.15 -0.61
N CYS A 45 2.62 8.65 -0.36
CA CYS A 45 2.16 7.35 -0.86
C CYS A 45 2.14 7.34 -2.39
N ILE A 46 1.60 8.38 -3.04
CA ILE A 46 1.54 8.50 -4.50
C ILE A 46 2.94 8.51 -5.13
N ALA A 47 3.89 9.21 -4.50
CA ALA A 47 5.25 9.32 -5.01
C ALA A 47 6.07 8.03 -4.86
N ARG A 48 5.76 7.20 -3.85
CA ARG A 48 6.49 5.96 -3.55
C ARG A 48 5.79 4.69 -4.05
N MET A 49 4.47 4.72 -4.26
CA MET A 49 3.72 3.57 -4.77
C MET A 49 4.03 3.32 -6.23
N ALA A 50 4.22 2.05 -6.58
CA ALA A 50 4.31 1.63 -7.96
C ALA A 50 2.93 1.73 -8.63
N PRO A 51 2.87 2.01 -9.95
CA PRO A 51 1.62 1.91 -10.69
C PRO A 51 1.14 0.45 -10.69
N TYR A 52 -0.14 0.24 -10.45
CA TYR A 52 -0.74 -1.09 -10.52
C TYR A 52 -0.81 -1.58 -11.98
N THR A 53 -0.31 -2.79 -12.25
CA THR A 53 -0.24 -3.37 -13.61
C THR A 53 -1.12 -4.61 -13.78
N GLY A 54 -2.11 -4.81 -12.91
CA GLY A 54 -3.04 -5.93 -13.02
C GLY A 54 -4.01 -5.80 -14.21
N PRO A 55 -4.79 -6.85 -14.51
CA PRO A 55 -5.78 -6.83 -15.59
C PRO A 55 -6.86 -5.75 -15.41
N ASP A 56 -7.11 -5.33 -14.17
CA ASP A 56 -8.06 -4.26 -13.80
C ASP A 56 -7.38 -2.89 -13.61
N ALA A 57 -6.13 -2.74 -14.07
CA ALA A 57 -5.39 -1.48 -13.92
C ALA A 57 -6.06 -0.34 -14.67
N VAL A 58 -6.46 0.69 -13.91
CA VAL A 58 -6.99 1.95 -14.42
C VAL A 58 -5.89 3.03 -14.40
N PRO A 59 -5.98 4.06 -15.25
CA PRO A 59 -5.05 5.19 -15.17
C PRO A 59 -5.07 5.82 -13.77
N GLY A 60 -3.90 5.87 -13.12
CA GLY A 60 -3.75 6.38 -11.76
C GLY A 60 -3.98 5.35 -10.65
N ALA A 61 -4.12 4.06 -11.00
CA ALA A 61 -4.10 2.96 -10.03
C ALA A 61 -2.68 2.76 -9.47
N LEU A 62 -2.61 2.64 -8.15
CA LEU A 62 -1.38 2.47 -7.39
C LEU A 62 -1.43 1.15 -6.61
N ASP A 63 -0.30 0.48 -6.56
CA ASP A 63 -0.14 -0.81 -5.90
C ASP A 63 0.36 -0.61 -4.46
N TYR A 64 -0.59 -0.59 -3.53
CA TYR A 64 -0.30 -0.47 -2.11
C TYR A 64 0.32 -1.74 -1.51
N MET A 65 0.14 -2.90 -2.18
CA MET A 65 0.75 -4.17 -1.78
C MET A 65 2.27 -4.11 -1.95
N SER A 66 2.78 -3.78 -3.13
CA SER A 66 4.22 -3.60 -3.38
C SER A 66 4.81 -2.50 -2.51
N PHE A 67 4.07 -1.42 -2.27
CA PHE A 67 4.52 -0.38 -1.36
C PHE A 67 4.68 -0.88 0.07
N SER A 68 3.68 -1.59 0.61
CA SER A 68 3.75 -2.17 1.95
C SER A 68 4.86 -3.22 2.03
N THR A 69 4.98 -4.10 1.02
CA THR A 69 6.07 -5.07 0.94
C THR A 69 7.43 -4.41 0.80
N ALA A 70 7.57 -3.28 0.10
CA ALA A 70 8.83 -2.54 0.05
C ALA A 70 9.16 -1.89 1.41
N LEU A 71 8.17 -1.28 2.05
CA LEU A 71 8.33 -0.58 3.33
C LEU A 71 8.76 -1.49 4.47
N TYR A 72 8.25 -2.72 4.49
CA TYR A 72 8.55 -3.74 5.50
C TYR A 72 9.54 -4.82 5.01
N GLY A 73 9.75 -4.93 3.70
CA GLY A 73 10.69 -5.86 3.07
C GLY A 73 12.12 -5.31 2.97
N GLU A 74 12.32 -4.00 3.09
CA GLU A 74 13.65 -3.39 3.33
C GLU A 74 14.15 -3.59 4.78
N SER A 75 13.69 -4.64 5.48
CA SER A 75 14.28 -5.08 6.76
C SER A 75 15.35 -6.18 6.59
N ASP A 76 15.60 -6.68 5.38
CA ASP A 76 16.57 -7.78 5.16
C ASP A 76 17.39 -7.60 3.85
N LEU A 77 18.33 -6.64 3.84
CA LEU A 77 19.60 -6.79 3.08
C LEU A 77 20.72 -5.89 3.63
#